data_AF-A0A1G7EQY3-F1
#
_entry.id   AF-A0A1G7EQY3-F1
#
_cell.length_a   1.000
_cell.length_b   1.000
_cell.length_c   1.000
_cell.angle_alpha   90.00
_cell.angle_beta   90.00
_cell.angle_gamma   90.00
#
_symmetry.space_group_name_H-M   'P 1'
#
loop_
_entity.id
_entity.type
_entity.pdbx_description
1 polymer ?
#
loop_
_entity_poly.entity_id
_entity_poly.type
_entity_poly.pdbx_seq_one_letter_code
_entity_poly.pdbx_strand_id
1 'polypeptide(L)'
;MDSIPEFWPMRAGPAKKVLMNVAFLGRVAEQPLPYLTSDPEEIQHFELLRSAGLLTGTTSVNEEGATVSAQVTDFTPEGRALLAMDVQLQRMHLRGLLRRLSLAA
;
A
#
# COMPACT_ATOMS: atom_id res chain seq x y z
N MET A 1 -17.59 -30.83 -3.44
CA MET A 1 -17.15 -30.04 -4.61
C MET A 1 -16.78 -28.69 -4.03
N ASP A 2 -15.57 -28.57 -3.50
CA ASP A 2 -15.09 -27.36 -2.85
C ASP A 2 -13.97 -26.80 -3.72
N SER A 3 -14.37 -26.08 -4.78
CA SER A 3 -13.44 -25.33 -5.62
C SER A 3 -13.29 -23.94 -5.03
N ILE A 4 -12.39 -23.79 -4.07
CA ILE A 4 -11.83 -22.47 -3.74
C ILE A 4 -11.04 -22.04 -4.98
N PRO A 5 -11.33 -20.89 -5.61
CA PRO A 5 -10.52 -20.44 -6.73
C PRO A 5 -9.09 -20.21 -6.22
N GLU A 6 -8.15 -21.00 -6.72
CA GLU A 6 -6.71 -20.83 -6.53
C GLU A 6 -6.25 -19.52 -7.19
N PHE A 7 -6.56 -18.38 -6.57
CA PHE A 7 -5.80 -17.16 -6.82
C PHE A 7 -4.56 -17.20 -5.93
N TRP A 8 -3.60 -18.03 -6.36
CA TRP A 8 -2.28 -18.11 -5.76
C TRP A 8 -1.50 -16.86 -6.16
N PRO A 9 -1.18 -15.90 -5.26
CA PRO A 9 -0.24 -14.86 -5.63
C PRO A 9 1.11 -15.58 -5.79
N MET A 10 1.65 -15.57 -7.01
CA MET A 10 3.03 -15.96 -7.30
C MET A 10 3.90 -15.46 -6.14
N ARG A 11 4.59 -16.38 -5.45
CA ARG A 11 5.28 -16.17 -4.17
C ARG A 11 6.20 -14.95 -4.21
N ALA A 12 5.62 -13.77 -4.02
CA ALA A 12 6.31 -12.59 -3.59
C ALA A 12 6.85 -12.95 -2.21
N GLY A 13 8.17 -13.06 -2.09
CA GLY A 13 8.80 -13.23 -0.78
C GLY A 13 8.29 -12.15 0.19
N PRO A 14 8.37 -12.37 1.51
CA PRO A 14 7.84 -11.44 2.50
C PRO A 14 8.27 -9.99 2.26
N ALA A 15 9.51 -9.77 1.80
CA ALA A 15 10.01 -8.45 1.42
C ALA A 15 9.25 -7.79 0.26
N LYS A 16 8.89 -8.55 -0.80
CA LYS A 16 8.15 -8.02 -1.95
C LYS A 16 6.73 -7.62 -1.56
N LYS A 17 6.08 -8.38 -0.67
CA LYS A 17 4.74 -8.03 -0.15
C LYS A 17 4.76 -6.74 0.67
N VAL A 18 5.77 -6.59 1.53
CA VAL A 18 5.97 -5.35 2.30
C VAL A 18 6.19 -4.15 1.37
N LEU A 19 7.04 -4.30 0.35
CA LEU A 19 7.28 -3.24 -0.64
C LEU A 19 6.02 -2.83 -1.39
N MET A 20 5.17 -3.78 -1.79
CA MET A 20 3.90 -3.48 -2.46
C MET A 20 2.93 -2.72 -1.55
N ASN A 21 2.82 -3.11 -0.28
CA ASN A 21 1.98 -2.41 0.70
C ASN A 21 2.47 -0.97 0.95
N VAL A 22 3.79 -0.78 1.08
CA VAL A 22 4.39 0.55 1.27
C VAL A 22 4.19 1.43 0.03
N ALA A 23 4.37 0.87 -1.17
CA ALA A 23 4.13 1.58 -2.42
C ALA A 23 2.67 2.03 -2.56
N PHE A 24 1.71 1.14 -2.24
CA PHE A 24 0.30 1.51 -2.21
C PHE A 24 0.04 2.64 -1.21
N LEU A 25 0.55 2.53 0.02
CA LEU A 25 0.40 3.57 1.05
C LEU A 25 0.91 4.93 0.55
N GLY A 26 2.09 4.97 -0.09
CA GLY A 26 2.66 6.17 -0.69
C GLY A 26 1.76 6.76 -1.79
N ARG A 27 1.29 5.94 -2.74
CA ARG A 27 0.38 6.40 -3.80
C ARG A 27 -0.91 6.98 -3.25
N VAL A 28 -1.51 6.35 -2.24
CA VAL A 28 -2.74 6.85 -1.61
C VAL A 28 -2.47 8.19 -0.92
N ALA A 29 -1.32 8.33 -0.26
CA ALA A 29 -0.94 9.57 0.44
C ALA A 29 -0.71 10.76 -0.51
N GLU A 30 -0.41 10.50 -1.78
CA GLU A 30 -0.29 11.51 -2.82
C GLU A 30 -1.66 11.94 -3.39
N GLN A 31 -2.73 11.22 -3.07
CA GLN A 31 -4.07 11.53 -3.55
C GLN A 31 -4.89 12.32 -2.53
N PRO A 32 -5.81 13.19 -2.98
CA PRO A 32 -6.71 13.89 -2.08
C PRO A 32 -7.63 12.88 -1.37
N LEU A 33 -7.79 13.05 -0.06
CA LEU A 33 -8.71 12.25 0.74
C LEU A 33 -10.13 12.85 0.66
N PRO A 34 -11.19 12.02 0.64
CA PRO A 34 -11.14 10.56 0.70
C PRO A 34 -10.70 9.92 -0.62
N TYR A 35 -9.85 8.89 -0.54
CA TYR A 35 -9.42 8.10 -1.69
C TYR A 35 -10.31 6.86 -1.84
N LEU A 36 -10.91 6.66 -3.01
CA LEU A 36 -11.81 5.55 -3.30
C LEU A 36 -11.20 4.65 -4.38
N THR A 37 -11.22 3.34 -4.15
CA THR A 37 -10.78 2.34 -5.12
C THR A 37 -11.79 1.19 -5.22
N SER A 38 -11.92 0.64 -6.43
CA SER A 38 -12.62 -0.61 -6.73
C SER A 38 -11.68 -1.68 -7.27
N ASP A 39 -10.38 -1.42 -7.30
CA ASP A 39 -9.38 -2.38 -7.75
C ASP A 39 -9.23 -3.50 -6.69
N PRO A 40 -9.47 -4.78 -7.04
CA PRO A 40 -9.34 -5.90 -6.11
C PRO A 40 -7.97 -6.00 -5.41
N GLU A 41 -6.87 -5.66 -6.09
CA GLU A 41 -5.54 -5.69 -5.48
C GLU A 41 -5.37 -4.57 -4.45
N GLU A 42 -5.84 -3.37 -4.78
CA GLU A 42 -5.80 -2.22 -3.87
C GLU A 42 -6.72 -2.39 -2.66
N ILE A 43 -7.89 -3.02 -2.85
CA ILE A 43 -8.78 -3.40 -1.75
C ILE A 43 -8.07 -4.35 -0.78
N GLN A 44 -7.29 -5.32 -1.28
CA GLN A 44 -6.50 -6.21 -0.41
C GLN A 44 -5.43 -5.44 0.36
N HIS A 45 -4.71 -4.52 -0.30
CA HIS A 45 -3.72 -3.66 0.36
C HIS A 45 -4.35 -2.75 1.42
N PHE A 46 -5.52 -2.19 1.12
CA PHE A 46 -6.30 -1.40 2.06
C PHE A 46 -6.65 -2.20 3.31
N GLU A 47 -7.20 -3.40 3.18
CA GLU A 47 -7.59 -4.23 4.32
C GLU A 47 -6.39 -4.63 5.20
N LEU A 48 -5.25 -4.93 4.56
CA LEU A 48 -4.00 -5.20 5.27
C LEU A 48 -3.49 -3.98 6.05
N LEU A 49 -3.49 -2.80 5.44
CA LEU A 49 -3.00 -1.58 6.09
C LEU A 49 -3.96 -1.07 7.16
N ARG A 50 -5.27 -1.26 6.96
CA ARG A 50 -6.32 -0.97 7.93
C ARG A 50 -6.20 -1.88 9.16
N SER A 51 -6.05 -3.19 8.94
CA SER A 51 -5.87 -4.16 10.03
C SER A 51 -4.54 -3.97 10.78
N ALA A 52 -3.51 -3.47 10.10
CA ALA A 52 -2.26 -3.03 10.71
C ALA A 52 -2.35 -1.68 11.44
N GLY A 53 -3.50 -0.99 11.40
CA GLY A 53 -3.71 0.29 12.07
C GLY A 53 -2.96 1.46 11.43
N LEU A 54 -2.62 1.38 10.15
CA LEU A 54 -1.87 2.43 9.42
C LEU A 54 -2.79 3.44 8.71
N LEU A 55 -4.04 3.07 8.46
CA LEU A 55 -5.03 3.94 7.83
C LEU A 55 -6.44 3.67 8.35
N THR A 56 -7.32 4.66 8.18
CA THR A 56 -8.74 4.56 8.51
C THR A 56 -9.58 4.66 7.25
N GLY A 57 -10.68 3.92 7.24
CA GLY A 57 -11.54 3.88 6.06
C GLY A 57 -12.65 2.84 6.17
N THR A 58 -13.46 2.76 5.13
CA THR A 58 -14.61 1.87 5.02
C THR A 58 -14.51 1.01 3.76
N THR A 59 -15.15 -0.14 3.79
CA THR A 59 -15.34 -0.99 2.60
C THR A 59 -16.82 -1.13 2.30
N SER A 60 -17.15 -1.26 1.01
CA SER A 60 -18.50 -1.60 0.58
C SER A 60 -18.52 -3.05 0.11
N VAL A 61 -19.57 -3.76 0.50
CA VAL A 61 -19.79 -5.17 0.15
C VAL A 61 -21.03 -5.30 -0.74
N ASN A 62 -21.00 -6.23 -1.68
CA ASN A 62 -22.17 -6.57 -2.49
C ASN A 62 -23.11 -7.54 -1.73
N GLU A 63 -24.23 -7.89 -2.36
CA GLU A 63 -25.22 -8.83 -1.80
C GLU A 63 -24.66 -10.24 -1.56
N GLU A 64 -23.58 -10.60 -2.26
CA GLU A 64 -22.85 -11.87 -2.11
C GLU A 64 -21.81 -11.83 -0.98
N GLY A 65 -21.66 -10.70 -0.29
CA GLY A 65 -20.70 -10.49 0.79
C GLY A 65 -19.26 -10.22 0.33
N ALA A 66 -19.03 -10.08 -0.98
CA ALA A 66 -17.72 -9.73 -1.53
C ALA A 66 -17.47 -8.22 -1.40
N THR A 67 -16.25 -7.83 -0.99
CA THR A 67 -15.84 -6.42 -0.98
C THR A 67 -15.65 -5.94 -2.41
N VAL A 68 -16.35 -4.86 -2.78
CA VAL A 68 -16.37 -4.29 -4.14
C VAL A 68 -15.74 -2.91 -4.21
N SER A 69 -15.54 -2.25 -3.08
CA SER A 69 -14.81 -0.99 -3.01
C SER A 69 -14.24 -0.74 -1.62
N ALA A 70 -13.20 0.07 -1.57
CA ALA A 70 -12.58 0.56 -0.35
C ALA A 70 -12.40 2.08 -0.42
N GLN A 71 -12.66 2.76 0.68
CA GLN A 71 -12.47 4.19 0.85
C GLN A 71 -11.51 4.46 2.00
N VAL A 72 -10.39 5.11 1.71
CA VAL A 72 -9.47 5.66 2.71
C VAL A 72 -9.94 7.06 3.09
N THR A 73 -10.02 7.31 4.40
CA THR A 73 -10.53 8.58 4.97
C THR A 73 -9.45 9.38 5.67
N ASP A 74 -8.51 8.71 6.33
CA ASP A 74 -7.32 9.33 6.93
C ASP A 74 -6.21 8.28 7.09
N PHE A 75 -4.99 8.77 7.36
CA PHE A 75 -3.88 7.98 7.83
C PHE A 75 -3.76 8.11 9.35
N THR A 76 -3.40 7.02 10.03
CA THR A 76 -3.11 7.10 11.47
C THR A 76 -1.75 7.81 11.69
N PRO A 77 -1.44 8.26 12.92
CA PRO A 77 -0.10 8.75 13.24
C PRO A 77 1.01 7.77 12.83
N GLU A 78 0.79 6.46 13.02
CA GLU A 78 1.70 5.39 12.65
C GLU A 78 1.85 5.27 11.13
N GLY A 79 0.75 5.35 10.38
CA GLY A 79 0.77 5.38 8.91
C GLY A 79 1.54 6.59 8.37
N ARG A 80 1.32 7.78 8.96
CA ARG A 80 2.06 8.99 8.60
C ARG A 80 3.55 8.89 8.92
N ALA A 81 3.91 8.28 10.06
CA ALA A 81 5.30 8.03 10.41
C ALA A 81 5.97 7.09 9.39
N LEU A 82 5.28 6.02 8.99
CA LEU A 82 5.79 5.08 7.98
C LEU A 82 5.99 5.77 6.62
N LEU A 83 5.04 6.61 6.19
CA LEU A 83 5.17 7.45 4.99
C LEU A 83 6.38 8.38 5.06
N ALA A 84 6.58 9.04 6.22
CA ALA A 84 7.72 9.92 6.41
C ALA A 84 9.06 9.16 6.37
N MET A 85 9.11 7.95 6.93
CA MET A 85 10.29 7.08 6.86
C MET A 85 10.59 6.63 5.43
N ASP A 86 9.57 6.28 4.65
CA ASP A 86 9.76 5.88 3.24
C ASP A 86 10.33 7.03 2.41
N VAL A 87 9.78 8.24 2.55
CA VAL A 87 10.30 9.44 1.88
C VAL A 87 11.76 9.73 2.28
N GLN A 88 12.12 9.52 3.55
CA GLN A 88 13.49 9.68 4.01
C GLN A 88 14.44 8.64 3.39
N LEU A 89 14.02 7.37 3.33
CA LEU A 89 14.79 6.29 2.72
C LEU A 89 15.00 6.54 1.21
N GLN A 90 13.96 6.92 0.49
CA GLN A 90 14.04 7.27 -0.93
C GLN A 90 15.02 8.44 -1.17
N ARG A 91 14.93 9.51 -0.36
CA ARG A 91 15.85 10.66 -0.44
C ARG A 91 17.29 10.26 -0.14
N MET A 92 17.51 9.39 0.84
CA MET A 92 18.84 8.90 1.18
C MET A 92 19.44 8.06 0.05
N HIS A 93 18.63 7.17 -0.54
CA HIS A 93 19.05 6.34 -1.67
C HIS A 93 19.40 7.20 -2.90
N LEU A 94 18.55 8.19 -3.22
CA LEU A 94 18.78 9.13 -4.31
C LEU A 94 20.08 9.94 -4.10
N ARG A 95 20.32 10.44 -2.89
CA ARG A 95 21.57 11.16 -2.57
C ARG A 95 22.81 10.26 -2.70
N GLY A 96 22.70 9.00 -2.29
CA GLY A 96 23.77 8.01 -2.47
C GLY A 96 24.07 7.75 -3.95
N LEU A 97 23.02 7.60 -4.77
CA LEU A 97 23.15 7.41 -6.21
C LEU A 97 23.78 8.63 -6.90
N LEU A 98 23.31 9.83 -6.59
CA LEU A 98 23.85 11.08 -7.14
C LEU A 98 25.33 11.26 -6.76
N ARG A 99 25.74 10.94 -5.53
CA ARG A 99 27.16 10.98 -5.12
C ARG A 99 28.00 9.99 -5.93
N ARG A 100 27.50 8.78 -6.19
CA ARG A 100 28.21 7.79 -7.02
C ARG A 100 28.37 8.28 -8.46
N LEU A 101 27.34 8.93 -9.01
CA LEU A 101 27.40 9.50 -10.36
C LEU A 101 28.33 10.72 -10.44
N SER A 102 28.35 11.58 -9.42
CA SER A 102 29.25 12.75 -9.38
C SER A 102 30.72 12.42 -9.13
N LEU A 103 31.02 11.25 -8.55
CA LEU A 103 32.39 10.75 -8.37
C LEU A 103 32.91 9.97 -9.58
N ALA A 104 32.04 9.69 -10.56
CA ALA A 104 32.36 8.96 -11.78
C ALA A 104 32.53 9.88 -13.02
N ALA A 105 32.41 11.20 -12.84
CA ALA A 105 32.61 12.23 -13.86
C ALA A 105 33.84 13.08 -13.50
#